data_AF-A0A660VGM7-F1
#
_entry.id   AF-A0A660VGM7-F1
#
_cell.length_a   1.000
_cell.length_b   1.000
_cell.length_c   1.000
_cell.angle_alpha   90.00
_cell.angle_beta   90.00
_cell.angle_gamma   90.00
#
_symmetry.space_group_name_H-M   'P 1'
#
loop_
_entity.id
_entity.type
_entity.pdbx_description
1 polymer ?
#
loop_
_entity_poly.entity_id
_entity_poly.type
_entity_poly.pdbx_seq_one_letter_code
_entity_poly.pdbx_strand_id
1 'polypeptide(L)'
;MKWAWFIVLVVMTVAVGKQPKLSPSPSSVPEAELRRELERGLESKDWQRVLEAVNRLLPIHPEDSFLWWAKGQALVSIARESNNTKLLQEAQVAFEKVIQLDESYLDAYIGKAVVLALLGQDELARIEMKGAVARGYPVREIQGNEVLVKFLLRDPPFFLELLEKERIFRINVKHDPFECPIKPKQPGRTSSKVVVPFHEQRALVVMVRRAKERLIAEIEEGDWEGAMEVYEQFRKLCENALKKLTISSLKKELMGVIADVEKRKAEIQRIKKDWLVKKAETLIKECEEAISRRKLKEATKLLTTLGEFFKKFSDSESPEILQLLRKYKDAVAVLTRRVAVLKEFEEKILPTLRLTGTLEEVVGEKVIRRVAFIEVAGQTEVVEVGQPVPRVPGLRLRKVVRGEDLVKLVYKGENVELKLSK
;
A
#
# COMPACT_ATOMS: atom_id res chain seq x y z
N MET A 1 -66.25 -53.52 -11.18
CA MET A 1 -67.53 -53.63 -10.42
C MET A 1 -67.15 -53.71 -8.95
N LYS A 2 -67.70 -53.02 -7.96
CA LYS A 2 -68.81 -52.06 -7.80
C LYS A 2 -68.65 -51.61 -6.31
N TRP A 3 -68.53 -50.31 -6.01
CA TRP A 3 -69.36 -49.54 -5.05
C TRP A 3 -68.54 -49.10 -3.81
N ALA A 4 -68.37 -47.81 -3.53
CA ALA A 4 -69.28 -46.82 -2.94
C ALA A 4 -69.05 -46.65 -1.42
N TRP A 5 -68.60 -45.44 -1.06
CA TRP A 5 -68.95 -44.63 0.12
C TRP A 5 -69.02 -45.30 1.50
N PHE A 6 -68.12 -44.87 2.41
CA PHE A 6 -68.47 -44.59 3.80
C PHE A 6 -67.68 -43.38 4.32
N ILE A 7 -68.40 -42.28 4.51
CA ILE A 7 -68.02 -41.19 5.40
C ILE A 7 -68.20 -41.73 6.82
N VAL A 8 -67.12 -41.85 7.59
CA VAL A 8 -67.19 -42.08 9.04
C VAL A 8 -66.70 -40.83 9.75
N LEU A 9 -67.68 -40.16 10.32
CA LEU A 9 -67.58 -39.07 11.26
C LEU A 9 -67.06 -39.66 12.59
N VAL A 10 -65.75 -39.56 12.85
CA VAL A 10 -65.19 -39.89 14.16
C VAL A 10 -65.31 -38.66 15.04
N VAL A 11 -66.31 -38.71 15.92
CA VAL A 11 -66.44 -37.86 17.10
C VAL A 11 -65.20 -38.07 17.98
N MET A 12 -64.24 -37.16 17.90
CA MET A 12 -63.22 -37.04 18.94
C MET A 12 -63.87 -36.31 20.12
N THR A 13 -64.27 -37.11 21.10
CA THR A 13 -64.47 -36.68 22.47
C THR A 13 -63.28 -35.82 22.91
N VAL A 14 -63.56 -34.63 23.41
CA VAL A 14 -62.58 -33.77 24.08
C VAL A 14 -62.21 -34.45 25.39
N ALA A 15 -61.32 -35.43 25.30
CA ALA A 15 -60.51 -35.85 26.43
C ALA A 15 -59.43 -34.76 26.59
N VAL A 16 -59.61 -33.92 27.61
CA VAL A 16 -58.54 -33.10 28.19
C VAL A 16 -57.53 -34.07 28.83
N GLY A 17 -56.82 -34.78 27.97
CA GLY A 17 -55.66 -35.60 28.29
C GLY A 17 -54.49 -34.65 28.41
N LYS A 18 -54.12 -34.38 29.67
CA LYS A 18 -52.89 -33.69 30.06
C LYS A 18 -51.76 -34.09 29.11
N GLN A 19 -51.17 -33.10 28.43
CA GLN A 19 -49.85 -33.25 27.83
C GLN A 19 -48.93 -33.92 28.84
N PRO A 20 -48.10 -34.92 28.43
CA PRO A 20 -47.11 -35.48 29.33
C PRO A 20 -46.23 -34.33 29.80
N LYS A 21 -46.25 -34.09 31.11
CA LYS A 21 -45.35 -33.14 31.77
C LYS A 21 -43.93 -33.56 31.43
N LEU A 22 -43.31 -32.86 30.48
CA LEU A 22 -41.86 -32.90 30.31
C LEU A 22 -41.24 -32.47 31.63
N SER A 23 -40.24 -33.24 32.02
CA SER A 23 -39.49 -33.19 33.27
C SER A 23 -39.04 -31.78 33.68
N PRO A 24 -38.91 -31.51 35.00
CA PRO A 24 -38.64 -30.18 35.52
C PRO A 24 -37.14 -29.87 35.53
N SER A 25 -36.73 -28.78 34.87
CA SER A 25 -35.96 -27.67 35.45
C SER A 25 -35.55 -26.72 34.31
N PRO A 26 -35.91 -25.43 34.33
CA PRO A 26 -35.13 -24.46 33.57
C PRO A 26 -33.76 -24.47 34.25
N SER A 27 -32.73 -24.91 33.53
CA SER A 27 -31.35 -24.85 34.00
C SER A 27 -31.11 -23.49 34.65
N SER A 28 -30.61 -23.46 35.88
CA SER A 28 -30.20 -22.25 36.62
C SER A 28 -29.09 -21.44 35.94
N VAL A 29 -28.76 -21.78 34.69
CA VAL A 29 -27.73 -21.18 33.86
C VAL A 29 -28.37 -20.05 33.06
N PRO A 30 -27.93 -18.79 33.24
CA PRO A 30 -28.44 -17.66 32.46
C PRO A 30 -28.28 -17.89 30.95
N GLU A 31 -29.25 -17.45 30.14
CA GLU A 31 -29.18 -17.55 28.66
C GLU A 31 -27.86 -16.99 28.09
N ALA A 32 -27.37 -15.90 28.68
CA ALA A 32 -26.11 -15.28 28.29
C ALA A 32 -24.91 -16.25 28.43
N GLU A 33 -24.93 -17.13 29.44
CA GLU A 33 -23.88 -18.13 29.61
C GLU A 33 -24.02 -19.25 28.58
N LEU A 34 -25.24 -19.68 28.26
CA LEU A 34 -25.49 -20.65 27.18
C LEU A 34 -25.01 -20.14 25.81
N ARG A 35 -25.21 -18.85 25.51
CA ARG A 35 -24.68 -18.22 24.28
C ARG A 35 -23.15 -18.20 24.26
N ARG A 36 -22.51 -17.90 25.39
CA ARG A 36 -21.04 -17.97 25.52
C ARG A 36 -20.51 -19.40 25.39
N GLU A 37 -21.25 -20.39 25.87
CA GLU A 37 -20.89 -21.80 25.68
C GLU A 37 -20.98 -22.22 24.22
N LEU A 38 -22.04 -21.78 23.52
CA LEU A 38 -22.19 -21.98 22.09
C LEU A 38 -21.02 -21.35 21.31
N GLU A 39 -20.72 -20.08 21.56
CA GLU A 39 -19.62 -19.35 20.90
C GLU A 39 -18.27 -20.05 21.15
N ARG A 40 -17.96 -20.37 22.41
CA ARG A 40 -16.72 -21.11 22.76
C ARG A 40 -16.65 -22.46 22.06
N GLY A 41 -17.76 -23.20 22.02
CA GLY A 41 -17.83 -24.49 21.34
C GLY A 41 -17.60 -24.38 19.83
N LEU A 42 -18.11 -23.33 19.18
CA LEU A 42 -17.88 -23.07 17.75
C LEU A 42 -16.42 -22.69 17.47
N GLU A 43 -15.82 -21.86 18.33
CA GLU A 43 -14.41 -21.47 18.22
C GLU A 43 -13.46 -22.66 18.43
N SER A 44 -13.72 -23.48 19.45
CA SER A 44 -12.91 -24.67 19.75
C SER A 44 -13.28 -25.89 18.90
N LYS A 45 -14.32 -25.80 18.05
CA LYS A 45 -14.90 -26.91 17.28
C LYS A 45 -15.31 -28.11 18.16
N ASP A 46 -15.74 -27.84 19.40
CA ASP A 46 -16.29 -28.85 20.30
C ASP A 46 -17.78 -29.04 19.98
N TRP A 47 -18.06 -29.93 19.04
CA TRP A 47 -19.41 -30.12 18.50
C TRP A 47 -20.40 -30.70 19.51
N GLN A 48 -19.92 -31.47 20.49
CA GLN A 48 -20.78 -32.00 21.56
C GLN A 48 -21.29 -30.84 22.44
N ARG A 49 -20.38 -29.94 22.83
CA ARG A 49 -20.75 -28.74 23.58
C ARG A 49 -21.66 -27.80 22.80
N VAL A 50 -21.41 -27.61 21.50
CA VAL A 50 -22.30 -26.83 20.62
C VAL A 50 -23.70 -27.43 20.61
N LEU A 51 -23.82 -28.75 20.43
CA LEU A 51 -25.11 -29.43 20.39
C LEU A 51 -25.87 -29.31 21.71
N GLU A 52 -25.18 -29.44 22.85
CA GLU A 52 -25.79 -29.26 24.18
C GLU A 52 -26.30 -27.84 24.41
N ALA A 53 -25.50 -26.83 24.10
CA ALA A 53 -25.89 -25.42 24.26
C ALA A 53 -27.08 -25.08 23.35
N VAL A 54 -27.05 -25.52 22.08
CA VAL A 54 -28.13 -25.29 21.11
C VAL A 54 -29.42 -25.99 21.53
N ASN A 55 -29.36 -27.24 22.05
CA ASN A 55 -30.55 -27.95 22.52
C ASN A 55 -31.21 -27.27 23.74
N ARG A 56 -30.46 -26.50 24.53
CA ARG A 56 -31.00 -25.69 25.64
C ARG A 56 -31.51 -24.31 25.19
N LEU A 57 -30.91 -23.74 24.13
CA LEU A 57 -31.30 -22.44 23.59
C LEU A 57 -32.51 -22.50 22.66
N LEU A 58 -32.65 -23.57 21.86
CA LEU A 58 -33.77 -23.71 20.90
C LEU A 58 -35.17 -23.69 21.53
N PRO A 59 -35.43 -24.27 22.72
CA PRO A 59 -36.72 -24.13 23.40
C PRO A 59 -37.05 -22.67 23.80
N ILE A 60 -36.03 -21.82 23.97
CA ILE A 60 -36.18 -20.41 24.32
C ILE A 60 -36.34 -19.57 23.05
N HIS A 61 -35.56 -19.88 22.01
CA HIS A 61 -35.51 -19.17 20.72
C HIS A 61 -35.75 -20.12 19.53
N PRO A 62 -36.98 -20.63 19.34
CA PRO A 62 -37.27 -21.67 18.34
C PRO A 62 -37.23 -21.19 16.89
N GLU A 63 -37.28 -19.88 16.65
CA GLU A 63 -37.25 -19.25 15.31
C GLU A 63 -35.86 -18.70 14.95
N ASP A 64 -34.84 -18.95 15.76
CA ASP A 64 -33.47 -18.51 15.48
C ASP A 64 -32.78 -19.44 14.46
N SER A 65 -32.73 -18.97 13.21
CA SER A 65 -32.09 -19.67 12.08
C SER A 65 -30.62 -20.04 12.35
N PHE A 66 -29.89 -19.21 13.11
CA PHE A 66 -28.48 -19.50 13.43
C PHE A 66 -28.36 -20.68 14.40
N LEU A 67 -29.26 -20.81 15.38
CA LEU A 67 -29.27 -21.96 16.29
C LEU A 67 -29.58 -23.26 15.54
N TRP A 68 -30.52 -23.23 14.60
CA TRP A 68 -30.82 -24.39 13.74
C TRP A 68 -29.63 -24.75 12.83
N TRP A 69 -28.93 -23.75 12.29
CA TRP A 69 -27.72 -23.98 11.50
C TRP A 69 -26.60 -24.59 12.35
N ALA A 70 -26.35 -24.03 13.54
CA ALA A 70 -25.35 -24.55 14.47
C ALA A 70 -25.68 -25.97 14.93
N LYS A 71 -26.97 -26.29 15.14
CA LYS A 71 -27.44 -27.66 15.39
C LYS A 71 -27.07 -28.59 14.24
N GLY A 72 -27.40 -28.21 13.00
CA GLY A 72 -27.10 -28.99 11.81
C GLY A 72 -25.61 -29.25 11.64
N GLN A 73 -24.79 -28.21 11.81
CA GLN A 73 -23.33 -28.30 11.70
C GLN A 73 -22.72 -29.22 12.77
N ALA A 74 -23.17 -29.10 14.02
CA ALA A 74 -22.71 -29.97 15.11
C ALA A 74 -23.11 -31.44 14.87
N LEU A 75 -24.35 -31.69 14.44
CA LEU A 75 -24.83 -33.03 14.13
C LEU A 75 -24.06 -33.67 12.98
N VAL A 76 -23.75 -32.92 11.91
CA VAL A 76 -22.90 -33.42 10.80
C VAL A 76 -21.53 -33.83 11.31
N SER A 77 -20.87 -32.97 12.09
CA SER A 77 -19.52 -33.23 12.58
C SER A 77 -19.48 -34.45 13.50
N ILE A 78 -20.40 -34.56 14.45
CA ILE A 78 -20.52 -35.72 15.34
C ILE A 78 -20.85 -36.98 14.52
N ALA A 79 -21.77 -36.90 13.56
CA ALA A 79 -22.17 -38.04 12.75
C ALA A 79 -21.02 -38.57 11.87
N ARG A 80 -20.13 -37.69 11.38
CA ARG A 80 -18.93 -38.10 10.62
C ARG A 80 -17.95 -38.88 11.50
N GLU A 81 -17.80 -38.49 12.76
CA GLU A 81 -16.92 -39.20 13.72
C GLU A 81 -17.51 -40.54 14.15
N SER A 82 -18.83 -40.59 14.40
CA SER A 82 -19.50 -41.78 14.92
C SER A 82 -20.12 -42.68 13.83
N ASN A 83 -20.04 -42.31 12.55
CA ASN A 83 -20.72 -42.94 11.41
C ASN A 83 -22.23 -43.17 11.63
N ASN A 84 -22.92 -42.21 12.26
CA ASN A 84 -24.33 -42.37 12.64
C ASN A 84 -25.26 -41.69 11.63
N THR A 85 -25.91 -42.50 10.79
CA THR A 85 -26.84 -42.03 9.75
C THR A 85 -28.11 -41.37 10.31
N LYS A 86 -28.52 -41.68 11.53
CA LYS A 86 -29.68 -41.03 12.18
C LYS A 86 -29.39 -39.57 12.52
N LEU A 87 -28.16 -39.28 12.96
CA LEU A 87 -27.74 -37.90 13.23
C LEU A 87 -27.64 -37.08 11.94
N LEU A 88 -27.25 -37.69 10.82
CA LEU A 88 -27.30 -37.04 9.51
C LEU A 88 -28.74 -36.70 9.09
N GLN A 89 -29.71 -37.59 9.32
CA GLN A 89 -31.12 -37.30 9.06
C GLN A 89 -31.63 -36.15 9.94
N GLU A 90 -31.25 -36.09 11.21
CA GLU A 90 -31.59 -34.97 12.09
C GLU A 90 -30.93 -33.67 11.63
N ALA A 91 -29.68 -33.72 11.16
CA ALA A 91 -28.99 -32.56 10.59
C ALA A 91 -29.69 -32.04 9.33
N GLN A 92 -30.19 -32.93 8.47
CA GLN A 92 -30.96 -32.56 7.28
C GLN A 92 -32.21 -31.76 7.68
N VAL A 93 -32.95 -32.23 8.68
CA VAL A 93 -34.14 -31.53 9.21
C VAL A 93 -33.76 -30.18 9.80
N ALA A 94 -32.63 -30.10 10.52
CA ALA A 94 -32.13 -28.84 11.06
C ALA A 94 -31.85 -27.81 9.95
N PHE A 95 -31.12 -28.19 8.88
CA PHE A 95 -30.87 -27.29 7.75
C PHE A 95 -32.13 -26.93 6.97
N GLU A 96 -33.08 -27.86 6.82
CA GLU A 96 -34.38 -27.55 6.22
C GLU A 96 -35.16 -26.54 7.06
N LYS A 97 -35.06 -26.63 8.39
CA LYS A 97 -35.65 -25.64 9.28
C LYS A 97 -34.99 -24.26 9.14
N VAL A 98 -33.68 -24.19 8.94
CA VAL A 98 -32.98 -22.93 8.61
C VAL A 98 -33.55 -22.33 7.32
N ILE A 99 -33.66 -23.13 6.25
CA ILE A 99 -34.17 -22.67 4.96
C ILE A 99 -35.62 -22.18 5.07
N GLN A 100 -36.46 -22.83 5.88
CA GLN A 100 -37.84 -22.40 6.13
C GLN A 100 -37.93 -21.07 6.90
N LEU A 101 -37.00 -20.82 7.81
CA LEU A 101 -36.96 -19.60 8.62
C LEU A 101 -36.27 -18.45 7.88
N ASP A 102 -35.24 -18.75 7.09
CA ASP A 102 -34.45 -17.81 6.30
C ASP A 102 -33.97 -18.44 5.00
N GLU A 103 -34.73 -18.21 3.92
CA GLU A 103 -34.40 -18.67 2.57
C GLU A 103 -33.12 -18.02 2.00
N SER A 104 -32.64 -16.94 2.61
CA SER A 104 -31.41 -16.25 2.22
C SER A 104 -30.16 -16.84 2.88
N TYR A 105 -30.32 -17.76 3.84
CA TYR A 105 -29.21 -18.40 4.54
C TYR A 105 -28.59 -19.51 3.66
N LEU A 106 -27.74 -19.08 2.72
CA LEU A 106 -27.20 -19.97 1.69
C LEU A 106 -26.35 -21.14 2.24
N ASP A 107 -25.68 -20.95 3.38
CA ASP A 107 -24.91 -22.02 4.04
C ASP A 107 -25.77 -23.21 4.44
N ALA A 108 -27.07 -23.03 4.66
CA ALA A 108 -27.98 -24.12 4.97
C ALA A 108 -28.22 -25.04 3.77
N TYR A 109 -28.29 -24.51 2.55
CA TYR A 109 -28.39 -25.30 1.32
C TYR A 109 -27.11 -26.13 1.10
N ILE A 110 -25.95 -25.55 1.38
CA ILE A 110 -24.67 -26.26 1.30
C ILE A 110 -24.52 -27.29 2.41
N GLY A 111 -24.91 -26.96 3.65
CA GLY A 111 -24.97 -27.91 4.76
C GLY A 111 -25.89 -29.10 4.45
N LYS A 112 -27.06 -28.85 3.86
CA LYS A 112 -27.96 -29.88 3.37
C LYS A 112 -27.35 -30.72 2.25
N ALA A 113 -26.67 -30.10 1.28
CA ALA A 113 -25.97 -30.83 0.22
C ALA A 113 -24.86 -31.74 0.77
N VAL A 114 -24.12 -31.29 1.78
CA VAL A 114 -23.10 -32.10 2.48
C VAL A 114 -23.75 -33.31 3.15
N VAL A 115 -24.86 -33.12 3.87
CA VAL A 115 -25.60 -34.20 4.52
C VAL A 115 -26.08 -35.24 3.49
N LEU A 116 -26.68 -34.79 2.40
CA LEU A 116 -27.18 -35.66 1.32
C LEU A 116 -26.03 -36.46 0.69
N ALA A 117 -24.88 -35.82 0.47
CA ALA A 117 -23.68 -36.49 -0.06
C ALA A 117 -23.10 -37.54 0.90
N LEU A 118 -23.14 -37.28 2.22
CA LEU A 118 -22.73 -38.25 3.25
C LEU A 118 -23.71 -39.42 3.39
N LEU A 119 -25.00 -39.19 3.10
CA LEU A 119 -26.02 -40.23 3.02
C LEU A 119 -26.00 -41.01 1.69
N GLY A 120 -25.11 -40.66 0.76
CA GLY A 120 -25.00 -41.30 -0.56
C GLY A 120 -26.05 -40.85 -1.58
N GLN A 121 -26.81 -39.79 -1.28
CA GLN A 121 -27.85 -39.23 -2.16
C GLN A 121 -27.25 -38.15 -3.08
N ASP A 122 -26.31 -38.57 -3.91
CA ASP A 122 -25.46 -37.70 -4.73
C ASP A 122 -26.24 -36.84 -5.74
N GLU A 123 -27.35 -37.33 -6.29
CA GLU A 123 -28.21 -36.54 -7.20
C GLU A 123 -28.90 -35.37 -6.49
N LEU A 124 -29.46 -35.62 -5.31
CA LEU A 124 -30.12 -34.60 -4.51
C LEU A 124 -29.10 -33.56 -4.00
N ALA A 125 -27.90 -34.00 -3.61
CA ALA A 125 -26.81 -33.09 -3.27
C ALA A 125 -26.47 -32.12 -4.42
N ARG A 126 -26.36 -32.64 -5.65
CA ARG A 126 -26.09 -31.82 -6.84
C ARG A 126 -27.21 -30.81 -7.13
N ILE A 127 -28.47 -31.17 -6.90
CA ILE A 127 -29.62 -30.27 -7.07
C ILE A 127 -29.55 -29.12 -6.05
N GLU A 128 -29.28 -29.43 -4.78
CA GLU A 128 -29.16 -28.41 -3.72
C GLU A 128 -27.97 -27.47 -3.99
N MET A 129 -26.83 -27.99 -4.44
CA MET A 129 -25.68 -27.18 -4.86
C MET A 129 -26.04 -26.21 -5.99
N LYS A 130 -26.72 -26.70 -7.05
CA LYS A 130 -27.20 -25.85 -8.14
C LYS A 130 -28.17 -24.78 -7.64
N GLY A 131 -29.05 -25.14 -6.70
CA GLY A 131 -30.01 -24.24 -6.07
C GLY A 131 -29.35 -23.14 -5.24
N ALA A 132 -28.29 -23.48 -4.50
CA ALA A 132 -27.49 -22.53 -3.72
C ALA A 132 -26.76 -21.53 -4.63
N VAL A 133 -26.10 -22.02 -5.69
CA VAL A 133 -25.36 -21.17 -6.63
C VAL A 133 -26.30 -20.26 -7.41
N ALA A 134 -27.48 -20.75 -7.83
CA ALA A 134 -28.49 -19.90 -8.47
C ALA A 134 -29.00 -18.77 -7.57
N ARG A 135 -28.90 -18.92 -6.23
CA ARG A 135 -29.23 -17.90 -5.22
C ARG A 135 -28.04 -17.00 -4.86
N GLY A 136 -26.87 -17.21 -5.48
CA GLY A 136 -25.68 -16.39 -5.29
C GLY A 136 -24.61 -16.99 -4.39
N TYR A 137 -24.68 -18.29 -4.07
CA TYR A 137 -23.60 -18.95 -3.35
C TYR A 137 -22.38 -19.10 -4.26
N PRO A 138 -21.18 -18.66 -3.86
CA PRO A 138 -20.00 -18.71 -4.71
C PRO A 138 -19.50 -20.15 -4.90
N VAL A 139 -19.18 -20.52 -6.13
CA VAL A 139 -18.65 -21.85 -6.48
C VAL A 139 -17.30 -22.10 -5.81
N ARG A 140 -16.52 -21.03 -5.58
CA ARG A 140 -15.22 -21.11 -4.88
C ARG A 140 -15.34 -21.69 -3.46
N GLU A 141 -16.39 -21.35 -2.73
CA GLU A 141 -16.58 -21.86 -1.36
C GLU A 141 -16.96 -23.35 -1.36
N ILE A 142 -17.62 -23.82 -2.43
CA ILE A 142 -17.92 -25.25 -2.63
C ILE A 142 -16.63 -26.04 -2.88
N GLN A 143 -15.67 -25.47 -3.62
CA GLN A 143 -14.37 -26.10 -3.87
C GLN A 143 -13.58 -26.35 -2.58
N GLY A 144 -13.78 -25.52 -1.55
CA GLY A 144 -13.16 -25.69 -0.23
C GLY A 144 -13.77 -26.80 0.62
N ASN A 145 -14.92 -27.36 0.23
CA ASN A 145 -15.60 -28.41 0.98
C ASN A 145 -15.17 -29.81 0.53
N GLU A 146 -14.47 -30.54 1.41
CA GLU A 146 -13.94 -31.90 1.15
C GLU A 146 -15.01 -32.90 0.68
N VAL A 147 -16.25 -32.77 1.14
CA VAL A 147 -17.33 -33.71 0.81
C VAL A 147 -17.91 -33.41 -0.57
N LEU A 148 -18.01 -32.12 -0.93
CA LEU A 148 -18.65 -31.69 -2.17
C LEU A 148 -17.68 -31.56 -3.35
N VAL A 149 -16.39 -31.35 -3.10
CA VAL A 149 -15.37 -31.21 -4.14
C VAL A 149 -15.32 -32.42 -5.09
N LYS A 150 -15.70 -33.62 -4.59
CA LYS A 150 -15.79 -34.84 -5.40
C LYS A 150 -16.72 -34.66 -6.61
N PHE A 151 -17.79 -33.88 -6.49
CA PHE A 151 -18.74 -33.65 -7.58
C PHE A 151 -18.16 -32.73 -8.65
N LEU A 152 -17.34 -31.76 -8.26
CA LEU A 152 -16.72 -30.82 -9.20
C LEU A 152 -15.57 -31.48 -9.97
N LEU A 153 -14.79 -32.33 -9.30
CA LEU A 153 -13.62 -33.00 -9.91
C LEU A 153 -13.99 -34.20 -10.76
N ARG A 154 -15.02 -34.97 -10.37
CA ARG A 154 -15.39 -36.22 -11.06
C ARG A 154 -16.41 -36.01 -12.18
N ASP A 155 -17.12 -34.89 -12.19
CA ASP A 155 -18.16 -34.55 -13.18
C ASP A 155 -17.92 -33.15 -13.76
N PRO A 156 -16.98 -33.01 -14.73
CA PRO A 156 -16.69 -31.74 -15.37
C PRO A 156 -17.91 -31.05 -16.02
N PRO A 157 -18.85 -31.77 -16.68
CA PRO A 157 -20.11 -31.17 -17.15
C PRO A 157 -20.92 -30.51 -16.04
N PHE A 158 -21.06 -31.16 -14.89
CA PHE A 158 -21.74 -30.57 -13.73
C PHE A 158 -21.03 -29.32 -13.21
N PHE A 159 -19.70 -29.31 -13.20
CA PHE A 159 -18.92 -28.13 -12.81
C PHE A 159 -19.15 -26.95 -13.76
N LEU A 160 -19.15 -27.18 -15.08
CA LEU A 160 -19.41 -26.14 -16.07
C LEU A 160 -20.82 -25.56 -15.93
N GLU A 161 -21.84 -26.40 -15.74
CA GLU A 161 -23.22 -25.95 -15.51
C GLU A 161 -23.32 -25.08 -14.25
N LEU A 162 -22.52 -25.39 -13.22
CA LEU A 162 -22.49 -24.62 -11.99
C LEU A 162 -21.88 -23.23 -12.19
N LEU A 163 -20.78 -23.14 -12.95
CA LEU A 163 -20.16 -21.86 -13.34
C LEU A 163 -21.08 -21.00 -14.20
N GLU A 164 -21.83 -21.62 -15.13
CA GLU A 164 -22.82 -20.92 -15.94
C GLU A 164 -23.93 -20.30 -15.08
N LYS A 165 -24.35 -20.99 -14.01
CA LYS A 165 -25.35 -20.50 -13.05
C LYS A 165 -24.86 -19.39 -12.13
N GLU A 166 -23.56 -19.33 -11.86
CA GLU A 166 -22.91 -18.29 -11.01
C GLU A 166 -22.96 -16.89 -11.65
N ARG A 167 -23.42 -16.75 -12.90
CA ARG A 167 -23.65 -15.48 -13.63
C ARG A 167 -22.41 -14.58 -13.70
N ILE A 168 -21.26 -15.15 -14.05
CA ILE A 168 -20.09 -14.35 -14.38
C ILE A 168 -19.88 -14.42 -15.91
N PHE A 169 -20.07 -13.28 -16.58
CA PHE A 169 -19.78 -12.95 -18.00
C PHE A 169 -20.89 -13.14 -19.05
N ARG A 170 -21.67 -12.07 -19.28
CA ARG A 170 -22.00 -11.66 -20.67
C ARG A 170 -20.92 -10.66 -21.11
N ILE A 171 -19.99 -11.08 -21.97
CA ILE A 171 -18.96 -10.20 -22.51
C ILE A 171 -19.61 -9.30 -23.57
N ASN A 172 -19.66 -7.99 -23.33
CA ASN A 172 -20.14 -7.01 -24.29
C ASN A 172 -18.94 -6.35 -24.99
N VAL A 173 -18.68 -6.72 -26.24
CA VAL A 173 -17.40 -6.49 -26.96
C VAL A 173 -17.14 -5.01 -27.36
N LYS A 174 -18.01 -4.06 -27.00
CA LYS A 174 -17.84 -2.63 -27.30
C LYS A 174 -17.25 -1.79 -26.17
N HIS A 175 -17.09 -2.34 -24.97
CA HIS A 175 -16.36 -1.70 -23.88
C HIS A 175 -15.27 -2.63 -23.40
N ASP A 176 -14.16 -2.04 -22.96
CA ASP A 176 -13.08 -2.78 -22.31
C ASP A 176 -13.71 -3.69 -21.24
N PRO A 177 -13.53 -5.02 -21.32
CA PRO A 177 -14.10 -5.96 -20.36
C PRO A 177 -13.57 -5.77 -18.93
N PHE A 178 -12.58 -4.89 -18.73
CA PHE A 178 -12.06 -4.47 -17.43
C PHE A 178 -12.46 -3.06 -17.00
N GLU A 179 -13.16 -2.28 -17.83
CA GLU A 179 -13.80 -1.04 -17.37
C GLU A 179 -15.17 -1.33 -16.77
N CYS A 180 -15.30 -1.09 -15.46
CA CYS A 180 -16.57 -1.27 -14.75
C CYS A 180 -17.62 -0.24 -15.26
N PRO A 181 -18.74 -0.67 -15.89
CA PRO A 181 -19.75 0.25 -16.46
C PRO A 181 -20.58 0.98 -15.40
N ILE A 182 -20.39 0.63 -14.13
CA ILE A 182 -21.00 1.25 -12.97
C ILE A 182 -19.86 1.91 -12.21
N LYS A 183 -19.72 3.23 -12.32
CA LYS A 183 -19.10 3.97 -11.22
C LYS A 183 -20.00 3.73 -10.01
N PRO A 184 -19.52 3.11 -8.91
CA PRO A 184 -20.39 2.83 -7.79
C PRO A 184 -20.89 4.16 -7.24
N LYS A 185 -22.18 4.44 -7.41
CA LYS A 185 -22.92 5.16 -6.36
C LYS A 185 -22.69 4.33 -5.11
N GLN A 186 -22.02 4.87 -4.09
CA GLN A 186 -22.04 4.24 -2.77
C GLN A 186 -23.49 4.24 -2.29
N PRO A 187 -24.20 3.10 -2.24
CA PRO A 187 -25.50 3.07 -1.60
C PRO A 187 -25.23 2.83 -0.12
N GLY A 188 -25.88 3.61 0.74
CA GLY A 188 -25.69 3.56 2.17
C GLY A 188 -25.62 2.13 2.67
N ARG A 189 -24.43 1.70 3.09
CA ARG A 189 -24.35 0.84 4.26
C ARG A 189 -25.21 1.57 5.29
N THR A 190 -26.38 1.05 5.60
CA THR A 190 -26.72 0.98 7.02
C THR A 190 -25.65 0.08 7.60
N SER A 191 -24.48 0.69 7.86
CA SER A 191 -23.54 0.11 8.78
C SER A 191 -24.42 -0.07 10.01
N SER A 192 -24.66 -1.30 10.44
CA SER A 192 -24.49 -1.55 11.86
C SER A 192 -23.16 -0.86 12.14
N LYS A 193 -23.23 0.35 12.71
CA LYS A 193 -22.04 1.14 13.02
C LYS A 193 -21.22 0.12 13.79
N VAL A 194 -20.09 -0.32 13.23
CA VAL A 194 -19.19 -1.19 13.98
C VAL A 194 -18.84 -0.32 15.18
N VAL A 195 -19.50 -0.56 16.31
CA VAL A 195 -19.33 0.22 17.51
C VAL A 195 -18.02 -0.30 18.05
N VAL A 196 -16.93 0.24 17.52
CA VAL A 196 -15.58 -0.03 18.00
C VAL A 196 -15.62 0.23 19.51
N PRO A 197 -15.28 -0.75 20.36
CA PRO A 197 -15.36 -0.60 21.81
C PRO A 197 -14.61 0.65 22.29
N PHE A 198 -15.09 1.27 23.38
CA PHE A 198 -14.50 2.51 23.93
C PHE A 198 -12.99 2.43 24.15
N HIS A 199 -12.50 1.29 24.66
CA HIS A 199 -11.08 1.09 24.97
C HIS A 199 -10.21 1.07 23.71
N GLU A 200 -10.69 0.48 22.61
CA GLU A 200 -10.00 0.48 21.31
C GLU A 200 -9.97 1.88 20.69
N GLN A 201 -11.08 2.62 20.78
CA GLN A 201 -11.13 4.02 20.33
C GLN A 201 -10.15 4.90 21.14
N ARG A 202 -10.07 4.70 22.45
CA ARG A 202 -9.14 5.42 23.33
C ARG A 202 -7.68 5.04 23.04
N ALA A 203 -7.39 3.77 22.76
CA ALA A 203 -6.05 3.32 22.40
C ALA A 203 -5.54 4.00 21.12
N LEU A 204 -6.40 4.19 20.11
CA LEU A 204 -6.06 4.94 18.91
C LEU A 204 -5.63 6.38 19.20
N VAL A 205 -6.37 7.10 20.06
CA VAL A 205 -6.02 8.48 20.45
C VAL A 205 -4.69 8.52 21.21
N VAL A 206 -4.43 7.56 22.09
CA VAL A 206 -3.15 7.46 22.81
C VAL A 206 -1.98 7.17 21.85
N MET A 207 -2.16 6.30 20.87
CA MET A 207 -1.13 6.04 19.85
C MET A 207 -0.82 7.29 19.03
N VAL A 208 -1.84 8.07 18.65
CA VAL A 208 -1.64 9.34 17.94
C VAL A 208 -0.91 10.36 18.82
N ARG A 209 -1.22 10.44 20.13
CA ARG A 209 -0.48 11.31 21.06
C ARG A 209 1.00 10.92 21.17
N ARG A 210 1.29 9.63 21.34
CA ARG A 210 2.68 9.13 21.35
C ARG A 210 3.41 9.39 20.03
N ALA A 211 2.69 9.32 18.91
CA ALA A 211 3.25 9.67 17.61
C ALA A 211 3.54 11.18 17.50
N LYS A 212 2.68 12.05 18.04
CA LYS A 212 2.97 13.50 18.17
C LYS A 212 4.20 13.76 19.03
N GLU A 213 4.32 13.12 20.18
CA GLU A 213 5.49 13.29 21.07
C GLU A 213 6.80 12.86 20.39
N ARG A 214 6.78 11.72 19.69
CA ARG A 214 7.91 11.28 18.85
C ARG A 214 8.25 12.30 17.77
N LEU A 215 7.24 12.78 17.04
CA LEU A 215 7.45 13.80 16.02
C LEU A 215 8.10 15.07 16.59
N ILE A 216 7.69 15.50 17.78
CA ILE A 216 8.27 16.66 18.45
C ILE A 216 9.74 16.40 18.82
N ALA A 217 10.06 15.21 19.33
CA ALA A 217 11.44 14.84 19.64
C ALA A 217 12.33 14.86 18.39
N GLU A 218 11.89 14.27 17.27
CA GLU A 218 12.64 14.29 16.00
C GLU A 218 12.84 15.71 15.46
N ILE A 219 11.83 16.58 15.63
CA ILE A 219 11.93 18.01 15.28
C ILE A 219 12.97 18.71 16.15
N GLU A 220 13.06 18.37 17.44
CA GLU A 220 14.06 18.91 18.38
C GLU A 220 15.48 18.39 18.09
N GLU A 221 15.61 17.14 17.65
CA GLU A 221 16.88 16.56 17.19
C GLU A 221 17.37 17.20 15.87
N GLY A 222 16.44 17.69 15.04
CA GLY A 222 16.74 18.42 13.82
C GLY A 222 17.04 17.54 12.60
N ASP A 223 16.75 16.23 12.67
CA ASP A 223 16.82 15.33 11.52
C ASP A 223 15.55 15.43 10.65
N TRP A 224 15.72 15.90 9.42
CA TRP A 224 14.61 16.05 8.49
C TRP A 224 14.07 14.71 7.97
N GLU A 225 14.94 13.74 7.68
CA GLU A 225 14.50 12.46 7.10
C GLU A 225 13.67 11.68 8.11
N GLY A 226 14.18 11.53 9.34
CA GLY A 226 13.44 10.94 10.47
C GLY A 226 12.13 11.66 10.78
N ALA A 227 12.15 12.99 10.90
CA ALA A 227 10.95 13.77 11.17
C ALA A 227 9.87 13.61 10.07
N MET A 228 10.27 13.48 8.80
CA MET A 228 9.34 13.31 7.68
C MET A 228 8.69 11.91 7.69
N GLU A 229 9.46 10.86 7.98
CA GLU A 229 8.93 9.51 8.13
C GLU A 229 7.94 9.40 9.29
N VAL A 230 8.30 9.97 10.45
CA VAL A 230 7.42 9.99 11.63
C VAL A 230 6.16 10.80 11.35
N TYR A 231 6.24 11.90 10.60
CA TYR A 231 5.07 12.67 10.17
C TYR A 231 4.14 11.88 9.23
N GLU A 232 4.69 11.14 8.26
CA GLU A 232 3.89 10.27 7.36
C GLU A 232 3.16 9.18 8.15
N GLN A 233 3.84 8.56 9.12
CA GLN A 233 3.24 7.58 10.03
C GLN A 233 2.14 8.21 10.89
N PHE A 234 2.39 9.39 11.45
CA PHE A 234 1.40 10.16 12.21
C PHE A 234 0.15 10.46 11.37
N ARG A 235 0.32 10.89 10.12
CA ARG A 235 -0.79 11.17 9.20
C ARG A 235 -1.64 9.92 8.96
N LYS A 236 -1.01 8.78 8.64
CA LYS A 236 -1.72 7.51 8.42
C LYS A 236 -2.47 7.05 9.67
N LEU A 237 -1.88 7.22 10.86
CA LEU A 237 -2.53 6.93 12.13
C LEU A 237 -3.74 7.84 12.38
N CYS A 238 -3.64 9.13 12.08
CA CYS A 238 -4.75 10.07 12.20
C CYS A 238 -5.91 9.73 11.26
N GLU A 239 -5.63 9.43 9.99
CA GLU A 239 -6.65 9.02 9.01
C GLU A 239 -7.38 7.74 9.45
N ASN A 240 -6.63 6.77 9.98
CA ASN A 240 -7.20 5.54 10.50
C ASN A 240 -8.03 5.77 11.77
N ALA A 241 -7.58 6.64 12.67
CA ALA A 241 -8.30 6.99 13.88
C ALA A 241 -9.62 7.72 13.57
N LEU A 242 -9.60 8.70 12.66
CA LEU A 242 -10.78 9.47 12.24
C LEU A 242 -11.88 8.58 11.64
N LYS A 243 -11.52 7.50 10.93
CA LYS A 243 -12.47 6.54 10.36
C LYS A 243 -13.15 5.66 11.43
N LYS A 244 -12.46 5.37 12.53
CA LYS A 244 -12.90 4.43 13.58
C LYS A 244 -13.58 5.10 14.78
N LEU A 245 -13.33 6.40 14.99
CA LEU A 245 -13.87 7.16 16.13
C LEU A 245 -15.35 7.51 15.94
N THR A 246 -16.19 7.01 16.83
CA THR A 246 -17.62 7.35 16.90
C THR A 246 -17.95 8.30 18.04
N ILE A 247 -17.09 8.37 19.07
CA ILE A 247 -17.30 9.16 20.28
C ILE A 247 -16.87 10.62 20.08
N SER A 248 -17.76 11.57 20.39
CA SER A 248 -17.56 13.00 20.14
C SER A 248 -16.44 13.63 20.99
N SER A 249 -16.29 13.22 22.25
CA SER A 249 -15.23 13.72 23.13
C SER A 249 -13.84 13.32 22.65
N LEU A 250 -13.64 12.04 22.31
CA LEU A 250 -12.39 11.52 21.75
C LEU A 250 -12.07 12.13 20.38
N LYS A 251 -13.09 12.42 19.57
CA LYS A 251 -12.92 13.12 18.29
C LYS A 251 -12.42 14.54 18.48
N LYS A 252 -12.94 15.29 19.47
CA LYS A 252 -12.43 16.64 19.81
C LYS A 252 -10.99 16.59 20.29
N GLU A 253 -10.66 15.62 21.13
CA GLU A 253 -9.29 15.41 21.62
C GLU A 253 -8.31 15.11 20.47
N LEU A 254 -8.68 14.21 19.55
CA LEU A 254 -7.88 13.92 18.36
C LEU A 254 -7.70 15.16 17.47
N MET A 255 -8.77 15.92 17.24
CA MET A 255 -8.70 17.17 16.46
C MET A 255 -7.76 18.20 17.11
N GLY A 256 -7.72 18.28 18.44
CA GLY A 256 -6.77 19.12 19.17
C GLY A 256 -5.32 18.69 18.92
N VAL A 257 -5.05 17.38 18.96
CA VAL A 257 -3.72 16.82 18.66
C VAL A 257 -3.29 17.10 17.22
N ILE A 258 -4.21 16.97 16.26
CA ILE A 258 -3.96 17.29 14.85
C ILE A 258 -3.65 18.79 14.69
N ALA A 259 -4.46 19.67 15.28
CA ALA A 259 -4.25 21.12 15.22
C ALA A 259 -2.90 21.55 15.81
N ASP A 260 -2.44 20.88 16.87
CA ASP A 260 -1.12 21.15 17.46
C ASP A 260 0.03 20.78 16.51
N VAL A 261 -0.09 19.67 15.77
CA VAL A 261 0.90 19.26 14.76
C VAL A 261 0.83 20.18 13.55
N GLU A 262 -0.36 20.62 13.15
CA GLU A 262 -0.55 21.59 12.06
C GLU A 262 0.12 22.93 12.34
N LYS A 263 0.06 23.43 13.59
CA LYS A 263 0.81 24.63 14.00
C LYS A 263 2.32 24.47 13.80
N ARG A 264 2.84 23.25 14.04
CA ARG A 264 4.25 22.90 13.85
C ARG A 264 4.60 22.52 12.40
N LYS A 265 3.62 22.42 11.48
CA LYS A 265 3.88 22.18 10.05
C LYS A 265 4.84 23.23 9.48
N ALA A 266 4.72 24.48 9.92
CA ALA A 266 5.64 25.56 9.52
C ALA A 266 7.08 25.30 9.98
N GLU A 267 7.28 24.79 11.19
CA GLU A 267 8.59 24.40 11.72
C GLU A 267 9.19 23.24 10.93
N ILE A 268 8.40 22.21 10.61
CA ILE A 268 8.83 21.09 9.76
C ILE A 268 9.26 21.59 8.38
N GLN A 269 8.51 22.52 7.77
CA GLN A 269 8.89 23.11 6.48
C GLN A 269 10.16 23.95 6.57
N ARG A 270 10.42 24.63 7.71
CA ARG A 270 11.69 25.35 7.95
C ARG A 270 12.86 24.39 8.05
N ILE A 271 12.75 23.33 8.84
CA ILE A 271 13.80 22.30 8.97
C ILE A 271 14.07 21.65 7.61
N LYS A 272 13.02 21.31 6.86
CA LYS A 272 13.13 20.79 5.47
C LYS A 272 13.90 21.73 4.56
N LYS A 273 13.62 23.03 4.64
CA LYS A 273 14.29 24.07 3.87
C LYS A 273 15.76 24.20 4.26
N ASP A 274 16.05 24.29 5.55
CA ASP A 274 17.43 24.45 6.06
C ASP A 274 18.30 23.25 5.70
N TRP A 275 17.74 22.05 5.81
CA TRP A 275 18.41 20.82 5.38
C TRP A 275 18.67 20.80 3.87
N LEU A 276 17.68 21.17 3.05
CA LEU A 276 17.84 21.29 1.59
C LEU A 276 18.97 22.26 1.24
N VAL A 277 18.97 23.44 1.87
CA VAL A 277 19.99 24.48 1.66
C VAL A 277 21.37 23.95 2.02
N LYS A 278 21.53 23.42 3.25
CA LYS A 278 22.81 22.90 3.73
C LYS A 278 23.33 21.78 2.83
N LYS A 279 22.47 20.82 2.46
CA LYS A 279 22.88 19.70 1.60
C LYS A 279 23.21 20.14 0.18
N ALA A 280 22.39 21.00 -0.43
CA ALA A 280 22.66 21.53 -1.77
C ALA A 280 23.96 22.33 -1.81
N GLU A 281 24.21 23.20 -0.82
CA GLU A 281 25.43 24.01 -0.73
C GLU A 281 26.67 23.16 -0.53
N THR A 282 26.63 22.13 0.33
CA THR A 282 27.76 21.20 0.48
C THR A 282 28.11 20.48 -0.81
N LEU A 283 27.12 19.93 -1.52
CA LEU A 283 27.34 19.22 -2.79
C LEU A 283 27.80 20.16 -3.91
N ILE A 284 27.27 21.39 -3.97
CA ILE A 284 27.73 22.41 -4.92
C ILE A 284 29.18 22.77 -4.64
N LYS A 285 29.55 22.99 -3.37
CA LYS A 285 30.93 23.28 -2.97
C LYS A 285 31.88 22.14 -3.33
N GLU A 286 31.51 20.89 -3.04
CA GLU A 286 32.27 19.70 -3.44
C GLU A 286 32.43 19.62 -4.97
N CYS A 287 31.38 19.96 -5.72
CA CYS A 287 31.45 20.01 -7.18
C CYS A 287 32.39 21.12 -7.68
N GLU A 288 32.36 22.31 -7.08
CA GLU A 288 33.27 23.42 -7.40
C GLU A 288 34.73 23.09 -7.08
N GLU A 289 34.99 22.41 -5.95
CA GLU A 289 36.30 21.90 -5.59
C GLU A 289 36.79 20.83 -6.57
N ALA A 290 35.92 19.91 -6.99
CA ALA A 290 36.24 18.89 -8.00
C ALA A 290 36.58 19.52 -9.36
N ILE A 291 35.83 20.55 -9.78
CA ILE A 291 36.12 21.34 -10.99
C ILE A 291 37.48 22.04 -10.86
N SER A 292 37.75 22.67 -9.71
CA SER A 292 39.01 23.36 -9.44
C SER A 292 40.22 22.42 -9.45
N ARG A 293 40.04 21.18 -9.00
CA ARG A 293 41.06 20.10 -9.02
C ARG A 293 41.13 19.33 -10.35
N ARG A 294 40.42 19.75 -11.41
CA ARG A 294 40.37 19.07 -12.72
C ARG A 294 39.83 17.64 -12.69
N LYS A 295 39.06 17.28 -11.66
CA LYS A 295 38.48 15.95 -11.54
C LYS A 295 37.11 15.88 -12.24
N LEU A 296 37.11 16.00 -13.57
CA LEU A 296 35.88 16.15 -14.35
C LEU A 296 34.91 14.96 -14.24
N LYS A 297 35.42 13.73 -14.06
CA LYS A 297 34.59 12.53 -13.84
C LYS A 297 33.86 12.59 -12.50
N GLU A 298 34.53 13.00 -11.43
CA GLU A 298 33.93 13.18 -10.09
C GLU A 298 32.88 14.30 -10.14
N ALA A 299 33.21 15.44 -10.75
CA ALA A 299 32.27 16.55 -10.91
C ALA A 299 30.98 16.13 -11.66
N THR A 300 31.07 15.34 -12.73
CA THR A 300 29.86 14.84 -13.40
C THR A 300 29.00 13.93 -12.55
N LYS A 301 29.60 13.08 -11.70
CA LYS A 301 28.85 12.22 -10.77
C LYS A 301 28.14 13.05 -9.69
N LEU A 302 28.79 14.12 -9.22
CA LEU A 302 28.19 15.05 -8.27
C LEU A 302 27.00 15.81 -8.88
N LEU A 303 27.09 16.21 -10.16
CA LEU A 303 25.98 16.85 -10.86
C LEU A 303 24.79 15.91 -11.06
N THR A 304 25.03 14.62 -11.37
CA THR A 304 23.93 13.63 -11.51
C THR A 304 23.25 13.37 -10.17
N THR A 305 24.02 13.20 -9.09
CA THR A 305 23.47 13.00 -7.74
C THR A 305 22.68 14.22 -7.25
N LEU A 306 23.14 15.44 -7.54
CA LEU A 306 22.39 16.67 -7.30
C LEU A 306 21.05 16.70 -8.07
N GLY A 307 21.07 16.27 -9.33
CA GLY A 307 19.85 16.19 -10.15
C GLY A 307 18.82 15.20 -9.59
N GLU A 308 19.25 14.02 -9.17
CA GLU A 308 18.40 13.02 -8.50
C GLU A 308 17.89 13.51 -7.14
N PHE A 309 18.75 14.18 -6.38
CA PHE A 309 18.40 14.81 -5.11
C PHE A 309 17.25 15.81 -5.29
N PHE A 310 17.34 16.72 -6.26
CA PHE A 310 16.28 17.71 -6.50
C PHE A 310 14.95 17.11 -6.99
N LYS A 311 14.96 15.93 -7.63
CA LYS A 311 13.70 15.24 -7.99
C LYS A 311 12.90 14.85 -6.76
N LYS A 312 13.54 14.52 -5.62
CA LYS A 312 12.83 14.19 -4.38
C LYS A 312 12.00 15.36 -3.81
N PHE A 313 12.29 16.58 -4.23
CA PHE A 313 11.64 17.79 -3.73
C PHE A 313 10.66 18.43 -4.74
N SER A 314 10.44 17.83 -5.92
CA SER A 314 9.57 18.42 -6.96
C SER A 314 8.13 18.61 -6.53
N ASP A 315 7.64 17.72 -5.66
CA ASP A 315 6.23 17.66 -5.28
C ASP A 315 5.91 18.46 -4.01
N SER A 316 6.85 19.31 -3.56
CA SER A 316 6.71 20.05 -2.31
C SER A 316 5.71 21.21 -2.45
N GLU A 317 4.76 21.31 -1.52
CA GLU A 317 3.68 22.32 -1.52
C GLU A 317 4.14 23.76 -1.18
N SER A 318 5.36 23.94 -0.64
CA SER A 318 5.85 25.24 -0.19
C SER A 318 6.45 26.09 -1.33
N PRO A 319 5.94 27.32 -1.57
CA PRO A 319 6.44 28.18 -2.65
C PRO A 319 7.90 28.61 -2.45
N GLU A 320 8.35 28.76 -1.20
CA GLU A 320 9.75 29.09 -0.89
C GLU A 320 10.72 27.99 -1.31
N ILE A 321 10.34 26.72 -1.11
CA ILE A 321 11.15 25.57 -1.51
C ILE A 321 11.24 25.50 -3.03
N LEU A 322 10.12 25.73 -3.73
CA LEU A 322 10.11 25.76 -5.19
C LEU A 322 11.00 26.88 -5.75
N GLN A 323 11.02 28.06 -5.12
CA GLN A 323 11.91 29.15 -5.51
C GLN A 323 13.39 28.79 -5.29
N LEU A 324 13.74 28.18 -4.16
CA LEU A 324 15.09 27.70 -3.89
C LEU A 324 15.54 26.63 -4.89
N LEU A 325 14.65 25.69 -5.22
CA LEU A 325 14.95 24.67 -6.24
C LEU A 325 15.23 25.28 -7.60
N ARG A 326 14.53 26.36 -8.00
CA ARG A 326 14.85 27.09 -9.24
C ARG A 326 16.25 27.69 -9.17
N LYS A 327 16.58 28.41 -8.09
CA LYS A 327 17.90 28.99 -7.86
C LYS A 327 19.02 27.93 -7.96
N TYR A 328 18.85 26.78 -7.32
CA TYR A 328 19.87 25.72 -7.36
C TYR A 328 19.92 24.99 -8.70
N LYS A 329 18.80 24.83 -9.41
CA LYS A 329 18.79 24.32 -10.79
C LYS A 329 19.58 25.25 -11.73
N ASP A 330 19.42 26.56 -11.58
CA ASP A 330 20.19 27.54 -12.34
C ASP A 330 21.69 27.43 -12.02
N ALA A 331 22.05 27.31 -10.73
CA ALA A 331 23.44 27.09 -10.31
C ALA A 331 24.03 25.79 -10.90
N VAL A 332 23.28 24.68 -10.87
CA VAL A 332 23.69 23.41 -11.49
C VAL A 332 23.83 23.53 -13.01
N ALA A 333 22.96 24.30 -13.68
CA ALA A 333 23.07 24.56 -15.11
C ALA A 333 24.37 25.32 -15.43
N VAL A 334 24.74 26.30 -14.61
CA VAL A 334 26.03 27.00 -14.72
C VAL A 334 27.19 26.00 -14.56
N LEU A 335 27.22 25.22 -13.48
CA LEU A 335 28.30 24.23 -13.25
C LEU A 335 28.40 23.21 -14.39
N THR A 336 27.28 22.75 -14.91
CA THR A 336 27.23 21.81 -16.05
C THR A 336 27.87 22.41 -17.29
N ARG A 337 27.59 23.70 -17.59
CA ARG A 337 28.26 24.42 -18.69
C ARG A 337 29.76 24.52 -18.47
N ARG A 338 30.20 24.83 -17.24
CA ARG A 338 31.63 24.91 -16.90
C ARG A 338 32.34 23.57 -17.13
N VAL A 339 31.76 22.48 -16.63
CA VAL A 339 32.29 21.12 -16.84
C VAL A 339 32.35 20.78 -18.33
N ALA A 340 31.34 21.14 -19.12
CA ALA A 340 31.33 20.89 -20.56
C ALA A 340 32.44 21.65 -21.30
N VAL A 341 32.67 22.93 -20.96
CA VAL A 341 33.76 23.74 -21.53
C VAL A 341 35.12 23.14 -21.21
N LEU A 342 35.32 22.67 -19.96
CA LEU A 342 36.57 22.06 -19.56
C LEU A 342 36.83 20.71 -20.24
N LYS A 343 35.79 19.88 -20.42
CA LYS A 343 35.88 18.63 -21.19
C LYS A 343 36.21 18.89 -22.65
N GLU A 344 35.53 19.87 -23.27
CA GLU A 344 35.83 20.29 -24.65
C GLU A 344 37.29 20.72 -24.80
N PHE A 345 37.81 21.48 -23.83
CA PHE A 345 39.21 21.87 -23.82
C PHE A 345 40.16 20.68 -23.71
N GLU A 346 39.97 19.80 -22.71
CA GLU A 346 40.86 18.64 -22.48
C GLU A 346 40.87 17.65 -23.65
N GLU A 347 39.72 17.40 -24.27
CA GLU A 347 39.58 16.35 -25.29
C GLU A 347 39.91 16.85 -26.71
N LYS A 348 39.53 18.08 -27.06
CA LYS A 348 39.64 18.59 -28.43
C LYS A 348 40.75 19.61 -28.61
N ILE A 349 40.91 20.51 -27.66
CA ILE A 349 41.79 21.68 -27.82
C ILE A 349 43.20 21.36 -27.32
N LEU A 350 43.34 20.84 -26.10
CA LEU A 350 44.62 20.54 -25.46
C LEU A 350 45.55 19.66 -26.34
N PRO A 351 45.08 18.62 -27.07
CA PRO A 351 45.96 17.82 -27.94
C PRO A 351 46.53 18.59 -29.14
N THR A 352 45.90 19.69 -29.53
CA THR A 352 46.30 20.54 -30.68
C THR A 352 47.22 21.69 -30.30
N LEU A 353 47.48 21.85 -29.00
CA LEU A 353 48.29 22.90 -28.42
C LEU A 353 49.58 22.34 -27.84
N ARG A 354 50.71 23.00 -28.11
CA ARG A 354 51.97 22.77 -27.40
C ARG A 354 52.60 24.10 -27.00
N LEU A 355 53.06 24.20 -25.75
CA LEU A 355 53.82 25.37 -25.31
C LEU A 355 55.29 25.11 -25.64
N THR A 356 55.86 25.91 -26.54
CA THR A 356 57.24 25.77 -27.03
C THR A 356 58.22 26.66 -26.26
N GLY A 357 57.75 27.75 -25.64
CA GLY A 357 58.60 28.61 -24.83
C GLY A 357 57.86 29.79 -24.21
N THR A 358 58.53 30.51 -23.32
CA THR A 358 58.05 31.78 -22.76
C THR A 358 59.19 32.80 -22.78
N LEU A 359 58.85 34.07 -23.01
CA LEU A 359 59.84 35.15 -23.01
C LEU A 359 59.30 36.37 -22.26
N GLU A 360 60.14 36.94 -21.41
CA GLU A 360 59.87 38.16 -20.66
C GLU A 360 60.85 39.23 -21.12
N GLU A 361 60.34 40.38 -21.59
CA GLU A 361 61.18 41.54 -21.85
C GLU A 361 61.21 42.44 -20.62
N VAL A 362 62.42 42.73 -20.14
CA VAL A 362 62.68 43.56 -18.98
C VAL A 362 63.58 44.72 -19.40
N VAL A 363 63.20 45.95 -19.05
CA VAL A 363 64.04 47.14 -19.25
C VAL A 363 64.28 47.77 -17.88
N GLY A 364 65.53 47.73 -17.42
CA GLY A 364 65.89 48.07 -16.04
C GLY A 364 65.30 47.06 -15.05
N GLU A 365 64.54 47.55 -14.06
CA GLU A 365 63.81 46.71 -13.08
C GLU A 365 62.34 46.46 -13.46
N LYS A 366 61.85 47.02 -14.57
CA LYS A 366 60.44 46.91 -14.98
C LYS A 366 60.25 45.90 -16.11
N VAL A 367 59.30 44.99 -15.92
CA VAL A 367 58.86 44.03 -16.93
C VAL A 367 57.92 44.73 -17.91
N ILE A 368 58.29 44.79 -19.19
CA ILE A 368 57.52 45.47 -20.24
C ILE A 368 56.50 44.54 -20.87
N ARG A 369 56.91 43.34 -21.30
CA ARG A 369 56.03 42.37 -21.96
C ARG A 369 56.33 40.94 -21.55
N ARG A 370 55.28 40.12 -21.51
CA ARG A 370 55.37 38.68 -21.35
C ARG A 370 54.66 38.01 -22.52
N VAL A 371 55.39 37.16 -23.22
CA VAL A 371 54.90 36.40 -24.37
C VAL A 371 55.06 34.91 -24.14
N ALA A 372 54.13 34.15 -24.69
CA ALA A 372 54.20 32.70 -24.78
C ALA A 372 54.27 32.30 -26.26
N PHE A 373 55.15 31.37 -26.58
CA PHE A 373 55.22 30.72 -27.87
C PHE A 373 54.34 29.47 -27.80
N ILE A 374 53.23 29.48 -28.53
CA ILE A 374 52.24 28.40 -28.51
C ILE A 374 52.15 27.84 -29.94
N GLU A 375 52.47 26.56 -30.09
CA GLU A 375 52.22 25.83 -31.32
C GLU A 375 50.75 25.45 -31.39
N VAL A 376 50.08 25.89 -32.45
CA VAL A 376 48.69 25.57 -32.75
C VAL A 376 48.66 24.88 -34.11
N ALA A 377 48.29 23.60 -34.14
CA ALA A 377 48.20 22.80 -35.36
C ALA A 377 49.46 22.87 -36.27
N GLY A 378 50.65 22.80 -35.68
CA GLY A 378 51.92 22.77 -36.41
C GLY A 378 52.57 24.12 -36.71
N GLN A 379 51.96 25.24 -36.29
CA GLN A 379 52.51 26.58 -36.46
C GLN A 379 52.69 27.28 -35.12
N THR A 380 53.89 27.82 -34.88
CA THR A 380 54.21 28.55 -33.65
C THR A 380 53.72 29.99 -33.74
N GLU A 381 52.82 30.34 -32.86
CA GLU A 381 52.25 31.69 -32.76
C GLU A 381 52.80 32.37 -31.49
N VAL A 382 53.10 33.66 -31.59
CA VAL A 382 53.55 34.48 -30.45
C VAL A 382 52.33 35.14 -29.83
N VAL A 383 52.03 34.80 -28.58
CA VAL A 383 50.84 35.32 -27.88
C VAL A 383 51.26 36.15 -26.68
N GLU A 384 50.86 37.42 -26.67
CA GLU A 384 51.04 38.32 -25.52
C GLU A 384 49.98 38.12 -24.44
N VAL A 385 50.31 38.39 -23.18
CA VAL A 385 49.35 38.35 -22.09
C VAL A 385 48.18 39.30 -22.36
N GLY A 386 46.95 38.77 -22.32
CA GLY A 386 45.71 39.47 -22.64
C GLY A 386 45.20 39.21 -24.06
N GLN A 387 46.04 38.74 -24.98
CA GLN A 387 45.67 38.50 -26.37
C GLN A 387 45.01 37.12 -26.59
N PRO A 388 44.13 36.99 -27.60
CA PRO A 388 43.60 35.71 -28.03
C PRO A 388 44.67 34.84 -28.69
N VAL A 389 44.58 33.53 -28.48
CA VAL A 389 45.42 32.56 -29.17
C VAL A 389 44.88 32.40 -30.61
N PRO A 390 45.68 32.63 -31.65
CA PRO A 390 45.24 32.49 -33.03
C PRO A 390 44.68 31.09 -33.30
N ARG A 391 43.64 31.01 -34.15
CA ARG A 391 43.00 29.76 -34.61
C ARG A 391 42.28 28.94 -33.53
N VAL A 392 42.31 29.37 -32.27
CA VAL A 392 41.54 28.76 -31.18
C VAL A 392 40.56 29.78 -30.60
N PRO A 393 39.35 29.89 -31.17
CA PRO A 393 38.38 30.88 -30.73
C PRO A 393 37.99 30.69 -29.27
N GLY A 394 37.99 31.79 -28.52
CA GLY A 394 37.64 31.81 -27.10
C GLY A 394 38.79 31.44 -26.16
N LEU A 395 40.00 31.16 -26.66
CA LEU A 395 41.21 30.96 -25.85
C LEU A 395 42.03 32.25 -25.78
N ARG A 396 42.40 32.68 -24.57
CA ARG A 396 43.22 33.89 -24.33
C ARG A 396 44.33 33.61 -23.33
N LEU A 397 45.50 34.19 -23.53
CA LEU A 397 46.59 34.11 -22.56
C LEU A 397 46.32 35.03 -21.38
N ARG A 398 46.27 34.50 -20.16
CA ARG A 398 45.98 35.27 -18.95
C ARG A 398 47.23 35.61 -18.16
N LYS A 399 48.15 34.66 -17.99
CA LYS A 399 49.37 34.85 -17.21
C LYS A 399 50.44 33.86 -17.62
N VAL A 400 51.68 34.33 -17.71
CA VAL A 400 52.88 33.49 -17.79
C VAL A 400 53.45 33.33 -16.38
N VAL A 401 53.66 32.08 -15.93
CA VAL A 401 54.19 31.76 -14.60
C VAL A 401 55.69 31.49 -14.72
N ARG A 402 56.50 32.32 -14.05
CA ARG A 402 57.96 32.23 -14.09
C ARG A 402 58.42 31.03 -13.25
N GLY A 403 59.27 30.18 -13.83
CA GLY A 403 59.94 29.06 -13.14
C GLY A 403 59.21 27.71 -13.14
N GLU A 404 57.95 27.66 -13.57
CA GLU A 404 57.15 26.42 -13.57
C GLU A 404 56.86 25.86 -14.98
N ASP A 405 57.45 26.44 -16.02
CA ASP A 405 57.23 26.00 -17.41
C ASP A 405 55.73 25.90 -17.75
N LEU A 406 54.93 26.87 -17.28
CA LEU A 406 53.47 26.83 -17.32
C LEU A 406 52.87 28.19 -17.67
N VAL A 407 51.87 28.16 -18.54
CA VAL A 407 51.03 29.33 -18.84
C VAL A 407 49.58 29.09 -18.41
N LYS A 408 48.97 30.13 -17.84
CA LYS A 408 47.55 30.16 -17.50
C LYS A 408 46.78 30.87 -18.61
N LEU A 409 45.81 30.17 -19.15
CA LEU A 409 44.94 30.60 -20.24
C LEU A 409 43.50 30.70 -19.73
N VAL A 410 42.63 31.35 -20.49
CA VAL A 410 41.18 31.37 -20.28
C VAL A 410 40.52 30.87 -21.55
N TYR A 411 39.75 29.78 -21.45
CA TYR A 411 38.96 29.21 -22.54
C TYR A 411 37.47 29.38 -22.26
N LYS A 412 36.78 30.16 -23.11
CA LYS A 412 35.34 30.47 -22.99
C LYS A 412 34.92 30.92 -21.57
N GLY A 413 35.81 31.65 -20.88
CA GLY A 413 35.58 32.15 -19.51
C GLY A 413 36.11 31.26 -18.38
N GLU A 414 36.48 30.01 -18.65
CA GLU A 414 37.08 29.12 -17.65
C GLU A 414 38.61 29.18 -17.69
N ASN A 415 39.25 29.17 -16.53
CA ASN A 415 40.71 29.07 -16.47
C ASN A 415 41.15 27.71 -16.98
N VAL A 416 42.24 27.64 -17.72
CA VAL A 416 42.92 26.41 -18.18
C VAL A 416 44.42 26.61 -18.12
N GLU A 417 45.19 25.53 -18.07
CA GLU A 417 46.64 25.58 -17.94
C GLU A 417 47.29 24.77 -19.06
N LEU A 418 48.40 25.30 -19.60
CA LEU A 418 49.21 24.63 -20.60
C LEU A 418 50.64 24.58 -20.08
N LYS A 419 51.20 23.37 -20.00
CA LYS A 419 52.58 23.12 -19.58
C LYS A 419 53.50 23.06 -20.79
N LEU A 420 54.75 23.45 -20.61
CA LEU A 420 55.81 23.30 -21.60
C LEU A 420 55.93 21.82 -21.94
N SER A 421 55.87 21.51 -23.22
CA SER A 421 56.15 20.16 -23.69
C SER A 421 57.64 19.89 -23.49
N LYS A 422 57.96 18.88 -22.67
CA LYS A 422 59.33 18.36 -22.54
C LYS A 422 59.77 17.65 -23.81
#